data_AF-A0A7Z9QNL1-F1
#
_entry.id   AF-A0A7Z9QNL1-F1
#
_cell.length_a   1.000
_cell.length_b   1.000
_cell.length_c   1.000
_cell.angle_alpha   90.00
_cell.angle_beta   90.00
_cell.angle_gamma   90.00
#
_symmetry.space_group_name_H-M   'P 1'
#
loop_
_entity.id
_entity.type
_entity.pdbx_description
1 polymer ?
#
loop_
_entity_poly.entity_id
_entity_poly.type
_entity_poly.pdbx_seq_one_letter_code
_entity_poly.pdbx_strand_id
1 'polypeptide(L)'
;MGHQVQIVDAYQLDGRMNATWHDADQPFVLGRLDYLLCSVNGVVIERSFVFDAADVPQHIRSDTGILPTDSLDASDHRPVVVDMRFGNSSSVGNSE
;
A
#
# COMPACT_ATOMS: atom_id res chain seq x y z
N MET A 1 21.39 18.87 -1.16
CA MET A 1 21.27 17.65 -1.97
C MET A 1 19.98 16.96 -1.54
N GLY A 2 19.08 16.60 -2.46
CA GLY A 2 17.83 15.92 -2.11
C GLY A 2 18.08 14.48 -1.67
N HIS A 3 17.35 14.02 -0.66
CA HIS A 3 17.35 12.60 -0.30
C HIS A 3 16.58 11.81 -1.37
N GLN A 4 17.19 10.75 -1.90
CA GLN A 4 16.52 9.88 -2.86
C GLN A 4 15.40 9.11 -2.16
N VAL A 5 14.20 9.18 -2.74
CA VAL A 5 13.02 8.43 -2.30
C VAL A 5 12.51 7.57 -3.45
N GLN A 6 11.90 6.46 -3.10
CA GLN A 6 11.17 5.59 -4.02
C GLN A 6 9.68 5.57 -3.64
N ILE A 7 8.84 5.39 -4.65
CA ILE A 7 7.41 5.13 -4.47
C ILE A 7 7.25 3.67 -4.07
N VAL A 8 6.46 3.41 -3.03
CA VAL A 8 6.00 2.04 -2.73
C VAL A 8 5.06 1.62 -3.83
N ASP A 9 5.46 0.67 -4.66
CA ASP A 9 4.60 0.14 -5.71
C ASP A 9 3.64 -0.89 -5.11
N ALA A 10 2.33 -0.66 -5.24
CA ALA A 10 1.30 -1.43 -4.57
C ALA A 10 0.14 -1.64 -5.55
N TYR A 11 -0.24 -2.90 -5.73
CA TYR A 11 -1.43 -3.29 -6.48
C TYR A 11 -2.51 -3.77 -5.52
N GLN A 12 -3.76 -3.73 -5.96
CA GLN A 12 -4.86 -4.41 -5.29
C GLN A 12 -4.56 -5.91 -5.17
N LEU A 13 -5.25 -6.60 -4.25
CA LEU A 13 -4.98 -8.01 -3.94
C LEU A 13 -5.20 -8.95 -5.15
N ASP A 14 -6.00 -8.52 -6.14
CA ASP A 14 -6.19 -9.23 -7.40
C ASP A 14 -5.09 -9.00 -8.45
N GLY A 15 -4.17 -8.06 -8.18
CA GLY A 15 -3.05 -7.68 -9.03
C GLY A 15 -3.40 -6.89 -10.28
N ARG A 16 -4.64 -6.41 -10.44
CA ARG A 16 -5.11 -5.79 -11.70
C ARG A 16 -5.00 -4.28 -11.73
N MET A 17 -5.15 -3.63 -10.58
CA MET A 17 -5.21 -2.18 -10.45
C MET A 17 -4.35 -1.71 -9.28
N ASN A 18 -4.03 -0.42 -9.26
CA ASN A 18 -3.40 0.28 -8.13
C ASN A 18 -4.21 1.52 -7.74
N ALA A 19 -5.51 1.51 -8.05
CA ALA A 19 -6.39 2.62 -7.74
C ALA A 19 -6.58 2.70 -6.22
N THR A 20 -6.33 3.88 -5.68
CA THR A 20 -6.50 4.16 -4.25
C THR A 20 -7.73 5.02 -4.00
N TRP A 21 -8.40 5.47 -5.05
CA TRP A 21 -9.63 6.25 -4.97
C TRP A 21 -10.70 5.67 -5.88
N HIS A 22 -11.91 5.53 -5.33
CA HIS A 22 -13.13 5.13 -6.01
C HIS A 22 -14.35 5.84 -5.40
N ASP A 23 -15.04 6.62 -6.22
CA ASP A 23 -16.38 7.11 -5.92
C ASP A 23 -17.26 6.93 -7.16
N ALA A 24 -18.29 6.09 -7.03
CA ALA A 24 -19.22 5.78 -8.12
C ALA A 24 -20.14 6.97 -8.47
N ASP A 25 -20.29 7.94 -7.56
CA ASP A 25 -21.12 9.13 -7.76
C ASP A 25 -20.36 10.28 -8.46
N GLN A 26 -19.06 10.10 -8.72
CA GLN A 26 -18.21 11.08 -9.37
C GLN A 26 -17.91 10.69 -10.83
N PRO A 27 -17.74 11.67 -11.73
CA PRO A 27 -17.45 11.41 -13.14
C PRO A 27 -15.99 11.03 -13.42
N PHE A 28 -15.15 10.94 -12.39
CA PHE A 28 -13.72 10.67 -12.53
C PHE A 28 -13.44 9.17 -12.56
N VAL A 29 -12.45 8.79 -13.37
CA VAL A 29 -12.00 7.41 -13.45
C VAL A 29 -11.26 7.03 -12.17
N LEU A 30 -11.41 5.77 -11.75
CA LEU A 30 -10.57 5.12 -10.74
C LEU A 30 -9.10 5.49 -10.92
N GLY A 31 -8.46 5.95 -9.84
CA GLY A 31 -7.12 6.52 -9.93
C GLY A 31 -6.24 6.20 -8.72
N ARG A 32 -4.93 6.18 -8.96
CA ARG A 32 -3.92 6.19 -7.91
C ARG A 32 -3.69 7.63 -7.46
N LEU A 33 -4.32 8.01 -6.35
CA LEU A 33 -4.21 9.36 -5.78
C LEU A 33 -3.42 9.39 -4.47
N ASP A 34 -3.15 8.22 -3.88
CA ASP A 34 -2.40 8.07 -2.63
C ASP A 34 -1.04 7.42 -2.87
N TYR A 35 -0.03 7.97 -2.22
CA TYR A 35 1.37 7.59 -2.41
C TYR A 35 2.08 7.46 -1.07
N LEU A 36 2.83 6.37 -0.91
CA LEU A 36 3.83 6.23 0.15
C LEU A 36 5.21 6.39 -0.48
N LEU A 37 5.99 7.32 0.06
CA LEU A 37 7.38 7.57 -0.32
C LEU A 37 8.29 7.06 0.80
N CYS A 38 9.29 6.26 0.46
CA CYS A 38 10.27 5.78 1.43
C CYS A 38 11.70 6.04 0.93
N SER A 39 12.63 6.12 1.88
CA SER A 39 14.06 6.26 1.57
C SER A 39 14.55 5.09 0.72
N VAL A 40 15.35 5.34 -0.31
CA VAL A 40 16.07 4.27 -1.01
C VAL A 40 17.21 3.68 -0.16
N ASN A 41 17.63 4.42 0.86
CA ASN A 41 18.72 4.04 1.76
C ASN A 41 18.14 3.52 3.08
N GLY A 42 18.45 2.27 3.41
CA GLY A 42 18.13 1.69 4.73
C GLY A 42 16.67 1.27 4.92
N VAL A 43 15.84 1.27 3.88
CA VAL A 43 14.49 0.70 3.90
C VAL A 43 14.34 -0.30 2.78
N VAL A 44 13.85 -1.49 3.10
CA VAL A 44 13.46 -2.52 2.15
C VAL A 44 11.95 -2.69 2.26
N ILE A 45 11.27 -2.56 1.12
CA ILE A 45 9.84 -2.89 0.98
C ILE A 45 9.76 -4.41 0.84
N GLU A 46 9.15 -5.09 1.80
CA GLU A 46 9.02 -6.54 1.80
C GLU A 46 7.73 -6.98 1.09
N ARG A 47 6.62 -6.27 1.37
CA ARG A 47 5.31 -6.47 0.72
C ARG A 47 4.55 -5.17 0.68
N SER A 48 3.67 -5.04 -0.30
CA SER A 48 2.79 -3.88 -0.45
C SER A 48 1.54 -4.27 -1.21
N PHE A 49 0.41 -3.71 -0.82
CA PHE A 49 -0.85 -3.86 -1.54
C PHE A 49 -1.78 -2.67 -1.26
N VAL A 50 -2.68 -2.41 -2.20
CA VAL A 50 -3.87 -1.60 -1.95
C VAL A 50 -4.96 -2.53 -1.43
N PHE A 51 -5.50 -2.24 -0.26
CA PHE A 51 -6.51 -3.11 0.34
C PHE A 51 -7.90 -2.79 -0.22
N ASP A 52 -8.48 -3.76 -0.92
CA ASP A 52 -9.90 -3.78 -1.26
C ASP A 52 -10.53 -5.09 -0.74
N ALA A 53 -11.51 -4.97 0.15
CA ALA A 53 -12.22 -6.09 0.75
C ALA A 53 -12.96 -6.96 -0.29
N ALA A 54 -13.31 -6.39 -1.44
CA ALA A 54 -13.92 -7.13 -2.54
C ALA A 54 -12.96 -8.18 -3.14
N ASP A 55 -11.66 -7.92 -3.09
CA ASP A 55 -10.61 -8.78 -3.63
C ASP A 55 -10.14 -9.86 -2.63
N VAL A 56 -10.55 -9.77 -1.36
CA VAL A 56 -10.15 -10.73 -0.33
C VAL A 56 -10.81 -12.09 -0.61
N PRO A 57 -10.02 -13.19 -0.72
CA PRO A 57 -10.55 -14.52 -0.95
C PRO A 57 -11.58 -14.94 0.11
N GLN A 58 -12.61 -15.68 -0.30
CA GLN A 58 -13.70 -16.08 0.59
C GLN A 58 -13.22 -16.78 1.87
N HIS A 59 -12.21 -17.66 1.77
CA HIS A 59 -11.68 -18.36 2.94
C HIS A 59 -11.08 -17.40 3.98
N ILE A 60 -10.34 -16.37 3.54
CA ILE A 60 -9.81 -15.34 4.43
C ILE A 60 -10.93 -14.52 5.05
N ARG A 61 -11.96 -14.14 4.28
CA ARG A 61 -13.13 -13.41 4.81
C ARG A 61 -13.86 -14.20 5.89
N SER A 62 -14.05 -15.51 5.69
CA SER A 62 -14.66 -16.39 6.69
C SER A 62 -13.86 -16.46 7.99
N ASP A 63 -12.53 -16.45 7.92
CA ASP A 63 -11.65 -16.53 9.09
C ASP A 63 -11.48 -15.19 9.83
N THR A 64 -11.68 -14.06 9.13
CA THR A 64 -11.40 -12.72 9.65
C THR A 64 -12.65 -11.90 9.97
N GLY A 65 -13.80 -12.25 9.40
CA GLY A 65 -15.03 -11.47 9.49
C GLY A 65 -15.11 -10.29 8.51
N ILE A 66 -14.11 -10.11 7.63
CA ILE A 66 -14.12 -9.05 6.61
C ILE A 66 -15.29 -9.28 5.64
N LEU A 67 -16.14 -8.26 5.48
CA LEU A 67 -17.23 -8.26 4.51
C LEU A 67 -16.73 -7.70 3.16
N PRO A 68 -17.23 -8.19 2.02
CA PRO A 68 -16.87 -7.66 0.70
C PRO A 68 -17.11 -6.15 0.53
N THR A 69 -18.02 -5.56 1.31
CA THR A 69 -18.38 -4.13 1.24
C THR A 69 -17.58 -3.25 2.19
N ASP A 70 -16.77 -3.83 3.09
CA ASP A 70 -16.09 -3.05 4.13
C ASP A 70 -15.25 -1.90 3.57
N SER A 71 -14.57 -2.12 2.44
CA SER A 71 -13.80 -1.06 1.77
C SER A 71 -14.67 0.03 1.14
N LEU A 72 -15.88 -0.29 0.68
CA LEU A 72 -16.83 0.70 0.14
C LEU A 72 -17.50 1.50 1.26
N ASP A 73 -17.85 0.83 2.35
CA ASP A 73 -18.57 1.44 3.48
C ASP A 73 -17.63 2.31 4.34
N ALA A 74 -16.33 1.99 4.37
CA ALA A 74 -15.35 2.69 5.19
C ALA A 74 -14.85 4.02 4.58
N SER A 75 -14.58 4.06 3.26
CA SER A 75 -14.06 5.27 2.59
C SER A 75 -14.11 5.13 1.06
N ASP A 76 -14.19 6.27 0.37
CA ASP A 76 -13.90 6.42 -1.06
C ASP A 76 -12.42 6.21 -1.40
N HIS A 77 -11.52 6.21 -0.41
CA HIS A 77 -10.13 5.82 -0.55
C HIS A 77 -9.86 4.39 -0.07
N ARG A 78 -8.90 3.72 -0.71
CA ARG A 78 -8.41 2.39 -0.35
C ARG A 78 -7.10 2.51 0.43
N PRO A 79 -6.95 1.80 1.56
CA PRO A 79 -5.69 1.80 2.31
C PRO A 79 -4.54 1.26 1.47
N VAL A 80 -3.41 1.96 1.47
CA VAL A 80 -2.14 1.42 0.96
C VAL A 80 -1.39 0.80 2.15
N VAL A 81 -1.22 -0.51 2.12
CA VAL A 81 -0.55 -1.27 3.17
C VAL A 81 0.85 -1.65 2.70
N VAL A 82 1.84 -1.54 3.58
CA VAL A 82 3.22 -1.85 3.27
C VAL A 82 3.92 -2.44 4.48
N ASP A 83 4.56 -3.59 4.26
CA ASP A 83 5.48 -4.18 5.21
C ASP A 83 6.90 -3.71 4.84
N MET A 84 7.58 -3.07 5.79
CA MET A 84 8.93 -2.57 5.60
C MET A 84 9.90 -3.18 6.62
N ARG A 85 11.14 -3.33 6.19
CA ARG A 85 12.27 -3.65 7.07
C ARG A 85 13.34 -2.58 6.94
N PHE A 86 13.90 -2.17 8.08
CA PHE A 86 15.08 -1.33 8.07
C PHE A 86 16.32 -2.19 7.74
N GLY A 87 17.12 -1.74 6.78
CA GLY A 87 18.43 -2.32 6.54
C GLY A 87 19.33 -2.06 7.76
N ASN A 88 20.21 -3.00 8.10
CA ASN A 88 21.24 -2.71 9.09
C ASN A 88 22.04 -1.51 8.59
N SER A 89 21.97 -0.39 9.31
CA SER A 89 22.98 0.62 9.19
C SER A 89 24.29 -0.05 9.61
N SER A 90 25.18 -0.32 8.65
CA SER A 90 26.58 -0.40 8.98
C SER A 90 26.89 0.94 9.66
N SER A 91 27.09 0.91 10.97
CA SER A 91 27.68 2.03 11.68
C SER A 91 28.94 2.36 10.91
N VAL A 92 28.95 3.50 10.22
CA VAL A 92 30.19 4.07 9.72
C VAL A 92 31.02 4.27 10.97
N GLY A 93 31.99 3.38 11.19
CA GLY A 93 32.90 3.49 12.30
C GLY A 93 33.56 4.85 12.17
N ASN A 94 33.44 5.68 13.19
CA ASN A 94 34.33 6.82 13.34
C ASN A 94 35.73 6.24 13.52
N SER A 95 36.50 6.16 12.43
CA SER A 95 37.95 6.16 12.52
C SER A 95 38.36 7.58 12.91
N GLU A 96 38.70 7.72 14.19
CA GLU A 96 39.51 8.84 14.72
C GLU A 96 40.87 8.93 14.02
#